data_AF-A0A1V6KAS9-F1
#
_entry.id   AF-A0A1V6KAS9-F1
#
_cell.length_a   1.000
_cell.length_b   1.000
_cell.length_c   1.000
_cell.angle_alpha   90.00
_cell.angle_beta   90.00
_cell.angle_gamma   90.00
#
_symmetry.space_group_name_H-M   'P 1'
#
loop_
_entity.id
_entity.type
_entity.pdbx_description
1 polymer ?
#
loop_
_entity_poly.entity_id
_entity_poly.type
_entity_poly.pdbx_seq_one_letter_code
_entity_poly.pdbx_strand_id
1 'polypeptide(L)' 'MPLLPWFGIVLAGMAFGGLFYPDGRRKFALRTAEPAPARALSFLGRHSLFIYFLHQPLILLLIAIIAPEAMPGLW' A
#
# COMPACT_ATOMS: atom_id res chain seq x y z
N MET A 1 9.16 15.52 -4.63
CA MET A 1 8.36 14.97 -5.74
C MET A 1 7.19 15.90 -6.00
N PRO A 2 7.00 16.45 -7.21
CA PRO A 2 5.90 17.38 -7.47
C PRO A 2 4.57 16.65 -7.28
N LEU A 3 3.69 17.19 -6.45
CA LEU A 3 2.39 16.60 -6.12
C LEU A 3 1.37 16.79 -7.26
N LEU A 4 1.59 17.80 -8.11
CA LEU A 4 0.67 18.19 -9.20
C LEU A 4 0.33 17.10 -10.23
N PRO A 5 1.25 16.23 -10.70
CA PRO A 5 0.94 15.23 -11.73
C PRO A 5 -0.10 14.21 -11.27
N TRP A 6 -0.10 13.90 -9.96
CA TRP A 6 -0.94 12.86 -9.37
C TRP A 6 -2.29 13.40 -8.88
N PHE A 7 -2.45 14.72 -8.82
CA PHE A 7 -3.65 15.37 -8.31
C PHE A 7 -4.91 14.95 -9.09
N GLY A 8 -4.81 14.75 -10.41
CA GLY A 8 -5.92 14.25 -11.22
C GLY A 8 -6.39 12.85 -10.82
N ILE A 9 -5.45 11.94 -10.51
CA ILE A 9 -5.77 10.58 -10.04
C ILE A 9 -6.40 10.62 -8.64
N VAL A 10 -5.91 11.51 -7.77
CA VAL A 10 -6.50 11.73 -6.44
C VAL A 10 -7.94 12.23 -6.55
N LEU A 11 -8.19 13.25 -7.39
CA LEU A 11 -9.52 13.78 -7.63
C LEU A 11 -10.46 12.74 -8.25
N ALA A 12 -9.98 11.95 -9.21
CA ALA A 12 -10.74 10.86 -9.80
C ALA A 12 -11.14 9.83 -8.72
N GLY A 13 -10.19 9.40 -7.88
CA GLY A 13 -10.46 8.50 -6.76
C GLY A 13 -11.47 9.08 -5.77
N MET A 14 -11.39 10.38 -5.48
CA MET A 14 -12.31 11.07 -4.57
C MET A 14 -13.73 11.19 -5.16
N ALA A 15 -13.84 11.46 -6.46
CA ALA A 15 -15.12 11.48 -7.19
C ALA A 15 -15.78 10.09 -7.19
N PHE A 16 -15.01 9.03 -7.48
CA PHE A 16 -15.52 7.65 -7.38
C PHE A 16 -15.92 7.29 -5.94
N GLY A 17 -15.12 7.70 -4.94
CA GLY A 17 -15.44 7.52 -3.53
C GLY A 17 -16.78 8.16 -3.16
N GLY A 18 -17.01 9.42 -3.55
CA GLY A 18 -18.27 10.11 -3.31
C GLY A 18 -19.47 9.49 -4.03
N LEU A 19 -19.27 8.97 -5.25
CA LEU A 19 -20.33 8.34 -6.04
C LEU A 19 -20.74 6.96 -5.48
N PHE A 20 -19.77 6.14 -5.07
CA PHE A 20 -20.01 4.77 -4.62
C PHE A 20 -20.20 4.63 -3.08
N TYR A 21 -19.72 5.60 -2.30
CA TYR A 21 -19.82 5.64 -0.83
C TYR A 21 -20.35 7.00 -0.33
N PRO A 22 -21.60 7.38 -0.67
CA PRO A 22 -22.21 8.57 -0.07
C PRO A 22 -22.25 8.43 1.46
N ASP A 23 -21.90 9.51 2.17
CA ASP A 23 -21.81 9.57 3.63
C ASP A 23 -20.86 8.55 4.28
N GLY A 24 -19.87 8.05 3.52
CA GLY A 24 -18.96 7.00 3.96
C GLY A 24 -19.64 5.64 4.14
N ARG A 25 -20.91 5.51 3.73
CA ARG A 25 -21.67 4.28 3.80
C ARG A 25 -21.70 3.62 2.43
N ARG A 26 -21.32 2.34 2.39
CA ARG A 26 -21.37 1.54 1.18
C ARG A 26 -22.82 1.46 0.69
N LYS A 27 -23.14 2.04 -0.46
CA LYS A 27 -24.51 2.03 -1.03
C LYS A 27 -24.91 0.67 -1.61
N PHE A 28 -23.97 -0.26 -1.72
CA PHE A 28 -24.17 -1.59 -2.28
C PHE A 28 -24.13 -2.64 -1.17
N ALA A 29 -25.22 -3.38 -1.02
CA ALA A 29 -25.24 -4.59 -0.22
C ALA A 29 -24.47 -5.69 -0.96
N LEU A 30 -23.15 -5.71 -0.77
CA LEU A 30 -22.33 -6.84 -1.18
C LEU A 30 -22.70 -8.04 -0.29
N ARG A 31 -23.69 -8.82 -0.74
CA ARG A 31 -23.89 -10.22 -0.31
C ARG A 31 -22.74 -11.05 -0.88
N THR A 32 -21.52 -10.79 -0.43
CA THR A 32 -20.37 -11.61 -0.75
C THR A 32 -20.05 -12.40 0.50
N ALA A 33 -20.33 -13.71 0.45
CA ALA A 33 -19.58 -14.66 1.25
C ALA A 33 -18.11 -14.34 0.97
N GLU A 34 -17.42 -13.76 1.96
CA GLU A 34 -16.02 -13.33 1.85
C GLU A 34 -15.22 -14.47 1.21
N PRO A 35 -14.80 -14.35 -0.07
CA PRO A 35 -14.04 -15.42 -0.68
C PRO A 35 -12.74 -15.56 0.12
N ALA A 36 -12.33 -16.80 0.43
CA ALA A 36 -11.10 -17.08 1.18
C ALA A 36 -9.88 -16.19 0.81
N PRO A 37 -9.61 -15.85 -0.47
CA PRO A 37 -8.55 -14.90 -0.82
C PRO A 37 -8.74 -13.47 -0.29
N ALA A 38 -9.96 -12.95 -0.18
CA ALA A 38 -10.22 -11.62 0.38
C ALA A 38 -9.89 -11.55 1.88
N ARG A 39 -10.13 -12.66 2.60
CA ARG A 39 -9.75 -12.78 4.02
C ARG A 39 -8.23 -12.84 4.20
N ALA A 40 -7.53 -13.54 3.31
CA ALA A 40 -6.07 -13.60 3.28
C ALA A 40 -5.46 -12.22 2.95
N LEU A 41 -6.03 -11.51 1.97
CA LEU A 41 -5.57 -10.16 1.59
C LEU A 41 -5.84 -9.14 2.69
N SER A 42 -6.97 -9.24 3.39
CA SER A 42 -7.27 -8.40 4.57
C SER A 42 -6.33 -8.70 5.74
N PHE A 43 -5.97 -9.96 5.96
CA PHE A 43 -5.00 -10.34 6.98
C PHE A 43 -3.60 -9.79 6.64
N LEU A 44 -3.19 -9.88 5.37
CA LEU A 44 -1.93 -9.33 4.88
C LEU A 44 -1.91 -7.79 4.98
N GLY A 45 -3.02 -7.14 4.62
CA GLY A 45 -3.21 -5.70 4.78
C GLY A 45 -3.17 -5.23 6.24
N ARG A 46 -3.72 -6.02 7.18
CA ARG A 46 -3.68 -5.71 8.63
C ARG A 46 -2.26 -5.76 9.21
N HIS A 47 -1.39 -6.59 8.65
CA HIS A 47 0.03 -6.67 9.03
C HIS A 47 0.94 -5.90 8.07
N SER A 48 0.37 -5.05 7.19
CA SER A 48 1.15 -4.28 6.22
C SER A 48 2.21 -3.42 6.89
N LEU A 49 1.93 -2.84 8.06
CA LEU A 49 2.89 -2.05 8.81
C LEU A 49 4.13 -2.87 9.20
N PHE A 50 3.93 -4.09 9.69
CA PHE A 50 5.01 -5.00 10.06
C PHE A 50 5.84 -5.40 8.84
N ILE A 51 5.16 -5.72 7.73
CA ILE A 51 5.79 -6.06 6.46
C ILE A 51 6.63 -4.90 5.93
N TYR A 52 6.12 -3.67 5.99
CA TYR A 52 6.85 -2.46 5.62
C TYR A 52 8.09 -2.24 6.48
N PHE A 53 7.97 -2.42 7.79
CA PHE A 53 9.08 -2.26 8.71
C PHE A 53 10.18 -3.32 8.51
N LEU A 54 9.81 -4.53 8.06
CA LEU A 54 10.76 -5.60 7.78
C LEU A 54 11.42 -5.45 6.41
N HIS A 55 10.69 -4.97 5.40
CA HIS A 55 11.25 -4.80 4.06
C HIS A 55 12.31 -3.70 3.99
N GLN A 56 12.14 -2.59 4.71
CA GLN A 56 13.14 -1.51 4.76
C GLN A 56 14.57 -1.99 5.13
N PRO A 57 14.79 -2.64 6.29
CA PRO A 57 16.10 -3.17 6.66
C PRO A 57 16.53 -4.34 5.76
N LEU A 58 15.61 -5.17 5.28
CA LEU A 58 15.94 -6.28 4.39
C LEU A 58 16.50 -5.79 3.04
N ILE A 59 15.90 -4.74 2.46
CA ILE A 59 16.37 -4.12 1.22
C ILE A 59 17.75 -3.50 1.44
N LEU A 60 17.95 -2.79 2.57
CA LEU A 60 19.25 -2.24 2.91
C LEU A 60 20.33 -3.32 3.07
N LEU A 61 20.01 -4.43 3.75
CA LEU A 61 20.91 -5.57 3.91
C LEU A 61 21.25 -6.20 2.55
N LEU A 62 20.24 -6.38 1.69
CA LEU A 62 20.43 -6.94 0.36
C LEU A 62 21.35 -6.05 -0.49
N ILE A 63 21.16 -4.74 -0.46
CA ILE A 63 22.01 -3.77 -1.18
C ILE A 63 23.43 -3.82 -0.62
N ALA A 64 23.61 -3.87 0.70
CA ALA A 64 24.94 -3.94 1.32
C ALA A 64 25.73 -5.20 0.91
N ILE A 65 25.05 -6.35 0.73
CA ILE A 65 25.67 -7.60 0.29
C ILE A 65 25.99 -7.57 -1.21
N ILE A 66 25.07 -7.05 -2.04
CA ILE A 66 25.22 -7.08 -3.51
C ILE A 66 26.19 -6.00 -4.00
N ALA A 67 26.20 -4.82 -3.37
CA ALA A 67 26.97 -3.66 -3.79
C ALA A 67 27.63 -2.98 -2.58
N PRO A 68 28.67 -3.60 -1.98
CA PRO A 68 29.38 -3.01 -0.83
C PRO A 68 30.06 -1.68 -1.19
N GLU A 69 30.50 -1.50 -2.44
CA GLU A 69 31.04 -0.21 -2.94
C GLU A 69 30.01 0.94 -2.99
N ALA A 70 28.71 0.63 -2.99
CA ALA A 70 27.65 1.64 -2.98
C ALA A 70 27.41 2.24 -1.58
N MET A 71 28.01 1.67 -0.53
CA MET A 71 27.89 2.13 0.86
C MET A 71 29.25 2.55 1.46
N PRO A 72 29.97 3.54 0.88
CA PRO A 72 31.35 3.89 1.24
C PRO A 72 31.51 4.61 2.60
N GLY A 73 30.52 4.59 3.49
CA GLY A 73 30.52 5.29 4.77
C GLY A 73 30.09 4.45 5.99
N LEU A 74 30.02 3.13 5.84
CA LEU A 74 29.66 2.18 6.92
C LEU A 74 30.86 1.40 7.49
N TRP A 75 32.08 1.71 7.05
CA TRP A 75 33.34 1.14 7.55
C TRP A 75 34.32 2.25 7.93
#